data_AF-D5RJY6-F1
#
_entry.id   AF-D5RJY6-F1
#
_cell.length_a   1.000
_cell.length_b   1.000
_cell.length_c   1.000
_cell.angle_alpha   90.00
_cell.angle_beta   90.00
_cell.angle_gamma   90.00
#
_symmetry.space_group_name_H-M   'P 1'
#
loop_
_entity.id
_entity.type
_entity.pdbx_description
1 polymer ?
#
loop_
_entity_poly.entity_id
_entity_poly.type
_entity_poly.pdbx_seq_one_letter_code
_entity_poly.pdbx_strand_id
1 'polypeptide(L)'
;NIAAALLLLHPGLLAGAALLRAMPPLRQPPSPDLAGTPVLLLSGSHDPIVPAAGSAALAATLSAAGARVAHHNLPAGHGLTRMDLALTQKWLEAGARDTVAEG
;
A
#
# COMPACT_ATOMS: atom_id res chain seq x y z
N ASN A 1 -2.54 -9.49 5.61
CA ASN A 1 -1.69 -8.37 5.15
C ASN A 1 -0.30 -8.44 5.76
N ILE A 2 0.49 -9.43 5.35
CA ILE A 2 1.85 -9.63 5.88
C ILE A 2 2.76 -8.49 5.42
N ALA A 3 2.73 -8.07 4.15
CA ALA A 3 3.56 -6.98 3.65
C ALA A 3 3.37 -5.66 4.44
N ALA A 4 2.12 -5.28 4.71
CA ALA A 4 1.83 -4.10 5.54
C ALA A 4 2.35 -4.25 6.98
N ALA A 5 2.28 -5.45 7.55
CA ALA A 5 2.84 -5.72 8.88
C ALA A 5 4.37 -5.63 8.86
N LEU A 6 5.02 -6.16 7.83
CA LEU A 6 6.48 -6.08 7.67
C LEU A 6 6.95 -4.62 7.55
N LEU A 7 6.25 -3.79 6.76
CA LEU A 7 6.56 -2.35 6.71
C LEU A 7 6.53 -1.73 8.12
N LEU A 8 5.49 -2.01 8.90
CA LEU A 8 5.29 -1.38 10.21
C LEU A 8 6.22 -1.94 11.31
N LEU A 9 6.54 -3.23 11.27
CA LEU A 9 7.31 -3.91 12.33
C LEU A 9 8.81 -4.00 12.02
N HIS A 10 9.19 -3.95 10.75
CA HIS A 10 10.56 -4.15 10.29
C HIS A 10 10.92 -3.12 9.20
N PRO A 11 11.02 -1.82 9.55
CA PRO A 11 11.37 -0.78 8.58
C PRO A 11 12.70 -1.09 7.88
N GLY A 12 12.76 -0.86 6.58
CA GLY A 12 13.93 -1.16 5.74
C GLY A 12 14.01 -2.59 5.20
N LEU A 13 13.17 -3.53 5.67
CA LEU A 13 13.15 -4.90 5.14
C LEU A 13 12.60 -4.98 3.71
N LEU A 14 11.64 -4.12 3.37
CA LEU A 14 11.03 -4.04 2.05
C LEU A 14 11.40 -2.69 1.41
N ALA A 15 11.80 -2.72 0.14
CA ALA A 15 12.01 -1.50 -0.65
C ALA A 15 10.69 -0.79 -1.03
N GLY A 16 9.55 -1.42 -0.79
CA GLY A 16 8.21 -0.90 -1.09
C GLY A 16 7.16 -2.01 -1.04
N ALA A 17 5.88 -1.66 -1.19
CA ALA A 17 4.82 -2.66 -1.25
C ALA A 17 3.62 -2.25 -2.13
N ALA A 18 3.11 -3.19 -2.92
CA ALA A 18 1.79 -3.11 -3.52
C ALA A 18 0.79 -3.90 -2.66
N LEU A 19 -0.17 -3.19 -2.06
CA LEU A 19 -1.14 -3.69 -1.11
C LEU A 19 -2.52 -3.74 -1.77
N LEU A 20 -2.96 -4.94 -2.13
CA LEU A 20 -4.23 -5.17 -2.83
C LEU A 20 -5.28 -5.64 -1.82
N ARG A 21 -6.39 -4.90 -1.70
CA ARG A 21 -7.48 -5.16 -0.73
C ARG A 21 -6.95 -5.33 0.71
N ALA A 22 -5.93 -4.56 1.06
CA ALA A 22 -5.29 -4.68 2.35
C ALA A 22 -6.14 -4.06 3.46
N MET A 23 -6.28 -4.78 4.57
CA MET A 23 -6.83 -4.30 5.84
C MET A 23 -5.69 -3.97 6.82
N PRO A 24 -5.92 -3.05 7.78
CA PRO A 24 -4.96 -2.76 8.85
C PRO A 24 -4.49 -4.05 9.55
N PRO A 25 -3.18 -4.35 9.59
CA PRO A 25 -2.67 -5.59 10.14
C PRO A 25 -2.59 -5.60 11.67
N LEU A 26 -2.55 -4.43 12.30
CA LEU A 26 -2.29 -4.25 13.72
C LEU A 26 -3.36 -3.32 14.33
N ARG A 27 -3.82 -3.64 15.54
CA ARG A 27 -4.75 -2.76 16.29
C ARG A 27 -4.07 -1.49 16.79
N GLN A 28 -2.81 -1.61 17.18
CA GLN A 28 -1.97 -0.52 17.65
C GLN A 28 -0.65 -0.60 16.88
N PRO A 29 -0.59 -0.04 15.66
CA PRO A 29 0.64 -0.05 14.88
C PRO A 29 1.69 0.83 15.57
N PRO A 30 2.97 0.41 15.58
CA PRO A 30 4.06 1.33 15.92
C PRO A 30 4.16 2.42 14.86
N SER A 31 4.95 3.46 15.14
CA SER A 31 5.26 4.54 14.19
C SER A 31 6.73 4.47 13.79
N PRO A 32 7.14 3.51 12.94
CA PRO A 32 8.51 3.44 12.45
C PRO A 32 8.82 4.59 11.49
N ASP A 33 10.09 4.76 11.15
CA ASP A 33 10.50 5.63 10.05
C ASP A 33 10.40 4.84 8.72
N LEU A 34 9.48 5.26 7.86
CA LEU A 34 9.29 4.76 6.50
C LEU A 34 9.60 5.83 5.45
N ALA A 35 10.38 6.86 5.79
CA ALA A 35 10.70 7.99 4.91
C ALA A 35 10.99 7.54 3.47
N GLY A 36 10.16 8.00 2.55
CA GLY A 36 10.33 7.76 1.11
C GLY A 36 9.91 6.39 0.62
N THR A 37 9.61 5.42 1.50
CA THR A 37 9.23 4.05 1.15
C THR A 37 7.95 4.08 0.29
N PRO A 38 8.00 3.63 -0.97
CA PRO A 38 6.86 3.68 -1.86
C PRO A 38 5.84 2.60 -1.51
N VAL A 39 4.57 2.99 -1.41
CA VAL A 39 3.46 2.06 -1.19
C VAL A 39 2.33 2.35 -2.15
N LEU A 40 1.87 1.33 -2.87
CA LEU A 40 0.61 1.35 -3.59
C LEU A 40 -0.47 0.67 -2.75
N LEU A 41 -1.62 1.31 -2.54
CA LEU A 41 -2.78 0.71 -1.88
C LEU A 41 -3.97 0.72 -2.84
N LEU A 42 -4.55 -0.44 -3.13
CA LEU A 42 -5.73 -0.58 -3.99
C LEU A 42 -6.91 -1.15 -3.19
N SER A 43 -7.91 -0.31 -2.90
CA SER A 43 -9.15 -0.70 -2.21
C SER A 43 -10.31 -0.88 -3.18
N GLY A 44 -11.33 -1.64 -2.78
CA GLY A 44 -12.59 -1.75 -3.51
C GLY A 44 -13.69 -0.90 -2.86
N SER A 45 -14.42 -0.11 -3.65
CA SER A 45 -15.54 0.72 -3.17
C SER A 45 -16.75 -0.10 -2.72
N HIS A 46 -16.84 -1.35 -3.18
CA HIS A 46 -17.91 -2.30 -2.86
C HIS A 46 -17.38 -3.53 -2.14
N ASP A 47 -16.21 -3.43 -1.49
CA ASP A 47 -15.59 -4.54 -0.77
C ASP A 47 -16.37 -4.86 0.53
N PRO A 48 -16.99 -6.06 0.64
CA PRO A 48 -17.73 -6.43 1.84
C PRO A 48 -16.82 -6.87 3.01
N ILE A 49 -15.53 -7.10 2.76
CA ILE A 49 -14.56 -7.61 3.73
C ILE A 49 -13.73 -6.47 4.32
N VAL A 50 -13.29 -5.53 3.49
CA VAL A 50 -12.46 -4.39 3.91
C VAL A 50 -13.24 -3.08 3.71
N PRO A 51 -13.86 -2.53 4.77
CA PRO A 51 -14.55 -1.26 4.69
C PRO A 51 -13.61 -0.14 4.24
N ALA A 52 -14.15 0.86 3.53
CA ALA A 52 -13.40 2.03 3.07
C ALA A 52 -12.63 2.72 4.20
N ALA A 53 -13.23 2.82 5.40
CA ALA A 53 -12.59 3.36 6.59
C ALA A 53 -11.34 2.58 7.02
N GLY A 54 -11.34 1.25 6.87
CA GLY A 54 -10.16 0.42 7.17
C GLY A 54 -9.02 0.67 6.20
N SER A 55 -9.32 0.78 4.90
CA SER A 55 -8.32 1.14 3.88
C SER A 55 -7.76 2.55 4.11
N ALA A 56 -8.63 3.52 4.40
CA ALA A 56 -8.24 4.90 4.70
C ALA A 56 -7.37 4.98 5.97
N ALA A 57 -7.72 4.23 7.03
CA ALA A 57 -6.92 4.16 8.24
C ALA A 57 -5.52 3.59 7.97
N LEU A 58 -5.42 2.51 7.19
CA LEU A 58 -4.12 1.95 6.80
C LEU A 58 -3.28 2.94 5.99
N ALA A 59 -3.88 3.63 5.01
CA ALA A 59 -3.20 4.66 4.24
C ALA A 59 -2.67 5.79 5.16
N ALA A 60 -3.51 6.27 6.08
CA ALA A 60 -3.14 7.31 7.04
C ALA A 60 -1.99 6.87 7.96
N THR A 61 -2.03 5.64 8.49
CA THR A 61 -0.94 5.10 9.31
C THR A 61 0.38 5.06 8.56
N LEU A 62 0.38 4.55 7.32
CA LEU A 62 1.60 4.45 6.50
C LEU A 62 2.14 5.82 6.11
N SER A 63 1.27 6.76 5.72
CA SER A 63 1.66 8.14 5.41
C SER A 63 2.20 8.87 6.63
N ALA A 64 1.61 8.69 7.81
CA ALA A 64 2.08 9.30 9.05
C ALA A 64 3.48 8.79 9.46
N ALA A 65 3.80 7.54 9.09
CA ALA A 65 5.14 6.96 9.26
C ALA A 65 6.14 7.42 8.17
N GLY A 66 5.75 8.27 7.22
CA GLY A 66 6.65 8.84 6.19
C GLY A 66 6.69 8.08 4.86
N ALA A 67 5.87 7.06 4.67
CA ALA A 67 5.78 6.34 3.40
C ALA A 67 5.16 7.21 2.30
N ARG A 68 5.59 7.03 1.05
CA ARG A 68 4.95 7.64 -0.14
C ARG A 68 3.79 6.76 -0.58
N VAL A 69 2.60 7.05 -0.05
CA VAL A 69 1.40 6.25 -0.31
C VAL A 69 0.62 6.76 -1.52
N ALA A 70 0.46 5.91 -2.53
CA ALA A 70 -0.50 6.08 -3.61
C ALA A 70 -1.72 5.19 -3.34
N HIS A 71 -2.83 5.78 -2.88
CA HIS A 71 -4.07 5.05 -2.60
C HIS A 71 -5.09 5.27 -3.72
N HIS A 72 -5.58 4.18 -4.32
CA HIS A 72 -6.67 4.21 -5.28
C HIS A 72 -7.86 3.39 -4.78
N ASN A 73 -9.05 3.98 -4.85
CA ASN A 73 -10.30 3.28 -4.59
C ASN A 73 -10.96 2.90 -5.92
N LEU A 74 -11.13 1.61 -6.16
CA LEU A 74 -11.59 1.07 -7.43
C LEU A 74 -13.07 0.67 -7.35
N PRO A 75 -13.84 0.75 -8.45
CA PRO A 75 -15.23 0.28 -8.50
C PRO A 75 -15.29 -1.26 -8.52
N ALA A 76 -14.85 -1.88 -7.43
CA ALA A 76 -14.66 -3.32 -7.28
C ALA A 76 -15.07 -3.80 -5.88
N GLY A 77 -15.38 -5.09 -5.77
CA GLY A 77 -15.50 -5.78 -4.49
C GLY A 77 -14.13 -6.29 -3.97
N HIS A 78 -14.15 -7.34 -3.17
CA HIS A 78 -12.91 -7.96 -2.66
C HIS A 78 -12.09 -8.70 -3.73
N GLY A 79 -12.72 -9.09 -4.83
CA GLY A 79 -12.02 -9.72 -5.96
C GLY A 79 -11.01 -8.78 -6.62
N LEU A 80 -9.90 -9.36 -7.08
CA LEU A 80 -8.94 -8.66 -7.93
C LEU A 80 -9.48 -8.54 -9.35
N THR A 81 -9.17 -7.42 -9.97
CA THR A 81 -9.63 -7.04 -11.30
C THR A 81 -8.45 -6.74 -12.21
N ARG A 82 -8.73 -6.57 -13.51
CA ARG A 82 -7.73 -6.10 -14.47
C ARG A 82 -7.21 -4.69 -14.14
N MET A 83 -8.02 -3.85 -13.48
CA MET A 83 -7.59 -2.52 -13.04
C MET A 83 -6.49 -2.62 -11.97
N ASP A 84 -6.59 -3.60 -11.06
CA ASP A 84 -5.58 -3.84 -10.05
C ASP A 84 -4.22 -4.13 -10.70
N LEU A 85 -4.21 -5.08 -11.65
CA LEU A 85 -3.01 -5.44 -12.39
C LEU A 85 -2.41 -4.27 -13.16
N ALA A 86 -3.25 -3.50 -13.88
CA ALA A 86 -2.78 -2.37 -14.68
C ALA A 86 -2.15 -1.27 -13.82
N LEU A 87 -2.77 -0.94 -12.68
CA LEU A 87 -2.23 0.06 -11.75
C LEU A 87 -0.96 -0.42 -11.06
N THR A 88 -0.92 -1.68 -10.62
CA THR A 88 0.29 -2.26 -10.02
C THR A 88 1.44 -2.31 -11.01
N GLN A 89 1.21 -2.73 -12.26
CA GLN A 89 2.22 -2.72 -13.30
C GLN A 89 2.77 -1.31 -13.55
N LYS A 90 1.87 -0.33 -13.75
CA LYS A 90 2.28 1.06 -13.96
C LYS A 90 3.10 1.60 -12.79
N TRP A 91 2.71 1.27 -11.56
CA TRP A 91 3.44 1.67 -10.35
C TRP A 91 4.83 1.03 -10.27
N LEU A 92 4.95 -0.26 -10.57
CA LEU A 92 6.25 -0.95 -10.63
C LEU A 92 7.17 -0.35 -11.70
N GLU A 93 6.63 -0.05 -12.89
CA GLU A 93 7.38 0.58 -13.98
C GLU A 93 7.88 1.98 -13.61
N ALA A 94 7.09 2.75 -12.84
CA ALA A 94 7.53 4.04 -12.32
C ALA A 94 8.66 3.87 -11.29
N GLY A 95 8.52 2.94 -10.34
CA GLY A 95 9.56 2.67 -9.35
C GLY A 95 10.88 2.17 -9.96
N ALA A 96 10.81 1.34 -11.00
CA ALA A 96 12.01 0.88 -11.72
C ALA A 96 12.77 2.02 -12.40
N ARG A 97 12.08 3.09 -12.83
CA ARG A 97 12.71 4.27 -13.44
C ARG A 97 13.41 5.15 -12.40
N ASP A 98 12.82 5.27 -11.21
CA ASP A 98 13.43 5.99 -10.09
C ASP A 98 14.77 5.34 -9.68
N THR A 99 14.89 4.00 -9.77
CA THR A 99 16.13 3.28 -9.42
C THR A 99 17.24 3.41 -10.47
N VAL A 100 16.89 3.61 -11.75
CA VAL A 100 17.87 3.74 -12.85
C VAL A 100 18.43 5.17 -12.95
N ALA A 101 17.70 6.17 -12.44
CA ALA A 101 18.14 7.56 -12.45
C ALA A 101 19.17 7.91 -11.35
N GLU A 102 19.37 7.04 -10.36
CA GLU A 102 20.35 7.21 -9.28
C GLU A 102 21.66 6.40 -9.50
N GLY A 103 21.86 5.82 -10.70
CA GLY A 103 23.01 4.99 -11.06
C GLY A 103 24.01 5.65 -12.01
#